data_AF-A0A3D0XI08-F1
#
_entry.id   AF-A0A3D0XI08-F1
#
_cell.length_a   1.000
_cell.length_b   1.000
_cell.length_c   1.000
_cell.angle_alpha   90.00
_cell.angle_beta   90.00
_cell.angle_gamma   90.00
#
_symmetry.space_group_name_H-M   'P 1'
#
loop_
_entity.id
_entity.type
_entity.pdbx_description
1 polymer ?
#
loop_
_entity_poly.entity_id
_entity_poly.type
_entity_poly.pdbx_seq_one_letter_code
_entity_poly.pdbx_strand_id
1 'polypeptide(L)'
;MKNTINTVTWDRLISTFYTSGGPTTRERTFREFKQKRWRLIKQRPLHQTDSTDLLELLNLGGTQTNIYLAALQSLAVDTGILPHPILPKRLFPKRTKIPSVRSR
;
A
#
# COMPACT_ATOMS: atom_id res chain seq x y z
N MET A 1 20.11 10.98 -20.06
CA MET A 1 18.99 10.10 -19.69
C MET A 1 17.95 10.96 -18.99
N LYS A 2 16.71 11.01 -19.51
CA LYS A 2 15.70 11.94 -19.01
C LYS A 2 15.24 11.49 -17.62
N ASN A 3 15.75 12.11 -16.56
CA ASN A 3 15.12 12.06 -15.24
C ASN A 3 13.82 12.86 -15.32
N THR A 4 12.81 12.27 -15.97
CA THR A 4 11.47 12.79 -15.85
C THR A 4 11.05 12.45 -14.42
N ILE A 5 11.14 13.43 -13.53
CA ILE A 5 10.40 13.44 -12.26
C ILE A 5 8.91 13.58 -12.65
N ASN A 6 8.39 12.58 -13.37
CA ASN A 6 6.97 12.35 -13.49
C ASN A 6 6.58 11.96 -12.09
N THR A 7 5.83 12.84 -11.45
CA THR A 7 5.24 12.77 -10.13
C THR A 7 4.49 11.44 -9.96
N VAL A 8 5.21 10.34 -9.68
CA VAL A 8 4.57 9.03 -9.55
C VAL A 8 3.66 9.10 -8.33
N THR A 9 2.39 8.86 -8.56
CA THR A 9 1.35 8.82 -7.52
C THR A 9 1.11 7.39 -7.07
N TRP A 10 0.48 7.25 -5.91
CA TRP A 10 0.06 5.94 -5.42
C TRP A 10 -0.93 5.26 -6.36
N ASP A 11 -1.75 6.02 -7.08
CA ASP A 11 -2.66 5.47 -8.08
C ASP A 11 -1.93 4.79 -9.25
N ARG A 12 -0.79 5.34 -9.67
CA ARG A 12 0.06 4.70 -10.69
C ARG A 12 0.64 3.38 -10.19
N LEU A 13 1.09 3.32 -8.93
CA LEU A 13 1.55 2.07 -8.33
C LEU A 13 0.44 1.03 -8.20
N ILE A 14 -0.76 1.45 -7.80
CA ILE A 14 -1.93 0.58 -7.71
C ILE A 14 -2.27 0.00 -9.08
N SER A 15 -2.20 0.82 -10.13
CA SER A 15 -2.38 0.37 -11.52
C SER A 15 -1.34 -0.68 -11.91
N THR A 16 -0.07 -0.46 -11.60
CA THR A 16 1.00 -1.46 -11.81
C THR A 16 0.76 -2.74 -11.02
N PHE A 17 0.30 -2.62 -9.77
CA PHE A 17 -0.03 -3.74 -8.89
C PHE A 17 -1.20 -4.59 -9.42
N TYR A 18 -2.19 -3.96 -10.06
CA TYR A 18 -3.27 -4.70 -10.71
C TYR A 18 -2.76 -5.53 -11.88
N THR A 19 -1.86 -4.99 -12.70
CA THR A 19 -1.35 -5.69 -13.88
C THR A 19 -0.61 -6.97 -13.50
N SER A 20 0.14 -6.98 -12.39
CA SER A 20 0.91 -8.14 -11.95
C SER A 20 0.10 -9.21 -11.19
N GLY A 21 -1.09 -8.88 -10.67
CA GLY A 21 -1.94 -9.80 -9.90
C GLY A 21 -2.86 -10.67 -10.76
N GLY A 22 -3.14 -11.89 -10.29
CA GLY A 22 -4.20 -12.75 -10.84
C GLY A 22 -5.63 -12.21 -10.58
N PRO A 23 -6.68 -12.77 -11.22
CA PRO A 23 -8.04 -12.22 -11.21
C PRO A 23 -8.64 -12.09 -9.80
N THR A 24 -8.45 -13.08 -8.93
CA THR A 24 -8.92 -13.03 -7.54
C THR A 24 -8.21 -11.96 -6.70
N THR A 25 -6.92 -11.75 -6.96
CA THR A 25 -6.13 -10.70 -6.29
C THR A 25 -6.56 -9.31 -6.76
N ARG A 26 -6.86 -9.14 -8.04
CA ARG A 26 -7.40 -7.89 -8.60
C ARG A 26 -8.73 -7.50 -7.97
N GLU A 27 -9.65 -8.44 -7.83
CA GLU A 27 -10.96 -8.17 -7.22
C GLU A 27 -10.82 -7.73 -5.75
N ARG A 28 -9.99 -8.43 -4.96
CA ARG A 28 -9.76 -8.09 -3.55
C ARG A 28 -9.06 -6.75 -3.37
N THR A 29 -8.06 -6.47 -4.20
CA THR A 29 -7.32 -5.20 -4.16
C THR A 29 -8.19 -4.04 -4.61
N PHE A 30 -9.00 -4.22 -5.65
CA PHE A 30 -9.96 -3.22 -6.11
C PHE A 30 -10.94 -2.80 -5.02
N ARG A 31 -11.52 -3.77 -4.31
CA ARG A 31 -12.42 -3.50 -3.17
C ARG A 31 -11.73 -2.72 -2.05
N GLU A 32 -10.48 -3.06 -1.73
CA GLU A 32 -9.72 -2.31 -0.73
C GLU A 32 -9.44 -0.87 -1.19
N PHE A 33 -8.90 -0.70 -2.40
CA PHE A 33 -8.48 0.60 -2.89
C PHE A 33 -9.67 1.53 -3.19
N LYS A 34 -10.89 1.01 -3.34
CA LYS A 34 -12.12 1.82 -3.45
C LYS A 34 -12.52 2.49 -2.12
N GLN A 35 -12.01 2.01 -0.99
CA GLN A 35 -12.37 2.52 0.33
C GLN A 35 -11.95 3.99 0.50
N LYS A 36 -12.77 4.78 1.21
CA LYS A 36 -12.56 6.22 1.39
C LYS A 36 -11.18 6.57 1.96
N ARG A 37 -10.65 5.73 2.85
CA ARG A 37 -9.31 5.88 3.45
C ARG A 37 -8.18 6.01 2.42
N TRP A 38 -8.30 5.36 1.25
CA TRP A 38 -7.28 5.43 0.20
C TRP A 38 -7.41 6.66 -0.69
N ARG A 39 -8.54 7.38 -0.66
CA ARG A 39 -8.83 8.47 -1.60
C ARG A 39 -7.79 9.58 -1.53
N LEU A 40 -7.40 9.97 -0.31
CA LEU A 40 -6.43 11.05 -0.09
C LEU A 40 -5.01 10.64 -0.52
N ILE A 41 -4.60 9.41 -0.21
CA ILE A 41 -3.25 8.92 -0.54
C ILE A 41 -3.10 8.64 -2.03
N LYS A 42 -4.13 8.11 -2.71
CA LYS A 42 -4.09 7.80 -4.15
C LYS A 42 -3.62 8.95 -5.02
N GLN A 43 -4.11 10.15 -4.73
CA GLN A 43 -3.83 11.35 -5.52
C GLN A 43 -2.51 12.01 -5.11
N ARG A 44 -1.95 11.66 -3.95
CA ARG A 44 -0.69 12.22 -3.49
C ARG A 44 0.49 11.64 -4.28
N PRO A 45 1.47 12.49 -4.64
CA PRO A 45 2.77 12.02 -5.06
C PRO A 45 3.48 11.24 -3.97
N LEU A 46 4.20 10.19 -4.37
CA LEU A 46 4.98 9.37 -3.44
C LEU A 46 6.01 10.18 -2.65
N HIS A 47 6.67 11.13 -3.32
CA HIS A 47 7.71 11.97 -2.70
C HIS A 47 7.16 13.03 -1.74
N GLN A 48 5.86 13.32 -1.77
CA GLN A 48 5.17 14.23 -0.84
C GLN A 48 4.43 13.48 0.26
N THR A 49 4.47 12.15 0.25
CA THR A 49 3.77 11.34 1.24
C THR A 49 4.67 11.13 2.44
N ASP A 50 4.22 11.60 3.61
CA ASP A 50 4.96 11.44 4.85
C ASP A 50 4.62 10.12 5.56
N SER A 51 5.50 9.72 6.49
CA SER A 51 5.26 8.55 7.33
C SER A 51 3.98 8.68 8.17
N THR A 52 3.61 9.89 8.58
CA THR A 52 2.37 10.18 9.32
C THR A 52 1.12 9.85 8.50
N ASP A 53 1.10 10.19 7.21
CA ASP A 53 -0.03 9.86 6.32
C ASP A 53 -0.24 8.35 6.23
N LEU A 54 0.87 7.61 6.13
CA LEU A 54 0.84 6.15 6.06
C LEU A 54 0.38 5.53 7.38
N LEU A 55 0.80 6.10 8.52
CA LEU A 55 0.35 5.66 9.84
C LEU A 55 -1.15 5.93 10.05
N GLU A 56 -1.65 7.08 9.61
CA GLU A 56 -3.09 7.40 9.66
C GLU A 56 -3.89 6.41 8.81
N LEU A 57 -3.42 6.09 7.60
CA LEU A 57 -4.04 5.07 6.76
C LEU A 57 -4.06 3.70 7.42
N LEU A 58 -2.98 3.31 8.10
CA LEU A 58 -2.90 2.05 8.84
C LEU A 58 -3.88 2.03 10.02
N ASN A 59 -4.03 3.15 10.72
CA ASN A 59 -4.95 3.30 11.85
C ASN A 59 -6.43 3.27 11.44
N LEU A 60 -6.76 3.86 10.28
CA LEU A 60 -8.10 3.82 9.69
C LEU A 60 -8.40 2.49 8.97
N GLY A 61 -7.37 1.71 8.72
CA GLY A 61 -7.40 0.46 7.99
C GLY A 61 -7.53 -0.77 8.89
N GLY A 62 -7.47 -1.94 8.25
CA GLY A 62 -7.35 -3.22 8.94
C GLY A 62 -6.18 -4.04 8.40
N THR A 63 -6.18 -5.34 8.70
CA THR A 63 -5.16 -6.28 8.22
C THR A 63 -4.93 -6.18 6.72
N GLN A 64 -6.01 -5.96 5.95
CA GLN A 64 -5.93 -5.89 4.49
C GLN A 64 -5.21 -4.63 4.00
N THR A 65 -5.47 -3.48 4.63
CA THR A 65 -4.80 -2.21 4.36
C THR A 65 -3.30 -2.32 4.65
N ASN A 66 -2.94 -2.95 5.76
CA ASN A 66 -1.54 -3.21 6.12
C ASN A 66 -0.84 -4.08 5.05
N ILE A 67 -1.45 -5.20 4.66
CA ILE A 67 -0.91 -6.10 3.62
C ILE A 67 -0.61 -5.33 2.32
N TYR A 68 -1.60 -4.57 1.83
CA TYR A 68 -1.46 -3.92 0.54
C TYR A 68 -0.58 -2.68 0.58
N LEU A 69 -0.59 -1.92 1.69
CA LEU A 69 0.32 -0.78 1.84
C LEU A 69 1.78 -1.25 1.86
N ALA A 70 2.10 -2.30 2.62
CA ALA A 70 3.44 -2.87 2.65
C ALA A 70 3.87 -3.41 1.26
N ALA A 71 2.94 -4.03 0.53
CA ALA A 71 3.20 -4.52 -0.82
C ALA A 71 3.45 -3.39 -1.83
N LEU A 72 2.64 -2.32 -1.81
CA LEU A 72 2.83 -1.15 -2.67
C LEU A 72 4.14 -0.42 -2.38
N GLN A 73 4.49 -0.27 -1.10
CA GLN A 73 5.73 0.35 -0.70
C GLN A 73 6.95 -0.48 -1.13
N SER A 74 6.86 -1.82 -1.05
CA SER A 74 7.92 -2.71 -1.56
C SER A 74 8.03 -2.57 -3.06
N LEU A 75 6.91 -2.61 -3.79
CA LEU A 75 6.89 -2.39 -5.24
C LEU A 75 7.51 -1.05 -5.65
N ALA A 76 7.26 0.02 -4.89
CA ALA A 76 7.84 1.35 -5.14
C ALA A 76 9.37 1.36 -5.02
N VAL A 77 9.91 0.61 -4.05
CA VAL A 77 11.36 0.47 -3.85
C VAL A 77 11.95 -0.43 -4.94
N ASP A 78 11.33 -1.57 -5.21
CA ASP A 78 11.80 -2.57 -6.18
C ASP A 78 11.83 -2.01 -7.62
N THR A 79 10.91 -1.09 -7.94
CA THR A 79 10.87 -0.39 -9.24
C THR A 79 11.77 0.84 -9.33
N GLY A 80 12.50 1.17 -8.26
CA GLY A 80 13.38 2.33 -8.19
C GLY A 80 12.67 3.68 -8.11
N ILE A 81 11.36 3.71 -7.86
CA ILE A 81 10.59 4.96 -7.68
C ILE A 81 10.94 5.61 -6.34
N LEU A 82 11.05 4.80 -5.28
CA LEU A 82 11.50 5.25 -3.97
C LEU A 82 12.93 4.75 -3.71
N PRO A 83 13.83 5.62 -3.22
CA PRO A 83 15.17 5.20 -2.82
C PRO A 83 15.16 4.32 -1.57
N HIS A 84 14.16 4.50 -0.70
CA HIS A 84 13.99 3.76 0.54
C HIS A 84 12.51 3.74 0.98
N PRO A 85 12.10 2.75 1.78
CA PRO A 85 10.75 2.71 2.34
C PRO A 85 10.44 3.96 3.20
N ILE A 86 9.31 4.62 2.92
CA ILE A 86 8.77 5.73 3.75
C ILE A 86 8.49 5.29 5.20
N LEU A 87 7.75 4.19 5.38
CA LEU A 87 7.48 3.58 6.68
C LEU A 87 8.37 2.34 6.90
N PRO A 88 9.14 2.24 7.99
CA PRO A 88 9.88 1.03 8.34
C PRO A 88 8.94 -0.13 8.68
N LYS A 89 9.32 -1.36 8.30
CA LYS A 89 8.53 -2.59 8.52
C LYS A 89 8.08 -2.81 9.97
N ARG A 90 8.82 -2.28 10.94
CA ARG A 90 8.53 -2.39 12.38
C ARG A 90 7.31 -1.59 12.84
N LEU A 91 6.94 -0.53 12.10
CA LEU A 91 5.79 0.32 12.43
C LEU A 91 4.47 -0.21 11.85
N PHE A 92 4.53 -1.22 10.98
CA PHE A 92 3.32 -1.89 10.53
C PHE A 92 2.71 -2.69 11.69
N PRO A 93 1.38 -2.64 11.88
CA PRO A 93 0.74 -3.38 12.96
C PRO A 93 1.04 -4.88 12.81
N LYS A 94 1.43 -5.51 13.92
CA LYS A 94 1.68 -6.95 13.93
C LYS A 94 0.38 -7.67 13.61
N ARG A 95 0.44 -8.58 12.64
CA ARG A 95 -0.68 -9.47 12.35
C ARG A 95 -0.80 -10.44 13.53
N THR A 96 -1.69 -10.13 14.46
CA THR A 96 -2.06 -11.10 15.48
C THR A 96 -2.80 -12.23 14.77
N LYS A 97 -2.25 -13.44 14.79
CA LYS A 97 -3.02 -14.62 14.41
C LYS A 97 -4.18 -14.67 15.40
N ILE A 98 -5.42 -14.51 14.91
CA ILE A 98 -6.57 -14.86 15.73
C ILE A 98 -6.35 -16.33 16.08
N PRO A 99 -6.26 -16.70 17.38
CA PRO A 99 -6.11 -18.10 17.74
C PRO A 99 -7.26 -18.85 17.07
N SER A 100 -6.95 -19.92 16.34
CA SER A 100 -7.98 -20.76 15.74
C SER A 100 -8.91 -21.17 16.87
N VAL A 101 -10.12 -20.63 16.91
CA VAL A 101 -11.15 -21.10 17.82
C VAL A 101 -11.37 -22.55 17.40
N ARG A 102 -10.83 -23.48 18.19
CA ARG A 102 -11.03 -24.90 18.00
C ARG A 102 -12.50 -25.10 18.30
N SER A 103 -13.34 -25.06 17.27
CA SER A 103 -14.75 -25.47 17.36
C SER A 103 -14.72 -26.87 17.97
N ARG A 104 -15.21 -26.95 19.20
CA ARG A 104 -15.22 -28.15 20.01
C ARG A 104 -16.48 -28.95 19.69
#